data_AF-A0A7V7B2I9-F1
#
_entry.id   AF-A0A7V7B2I9-F1
#
_cell.length_a   1.000
_cell.length_b   1.000
_cell.length_c   1.000
_cell.angle_alpha   90.00
_cell.angle_beta   90.00
_cell.angle_gamma   90.00
#
_symmetry.space_group_name_H-M   'P 1'
#
loop_
_entity.id
_entity.type
_entity.pdbx_description
1 polymer ?
#
loop_
_entity_poly.entity_id
_entity_poly.type
_entity_poly.pdbx_seq_one_letter_code
_entity_poly.pdbx_strand_id
1 'polypeptide(L)'
;MFWIFLAIVVATILATIFSFHFLFLMFLELFLLHVFTHIGQVLILKIYTPGMITSVALVLPYSLYAYYRLLTEEIINLNDILWSAISMAVILPFLFLLLIKVRDSETSESTSP
;
A
#
# COMPACT_ATOMS: atom_id res chain seq x y z
N MET A 1 -4.70 0.14 8.94
CA MET A 1 -4.00 1.42 9.21
C MET A 1 -2.59 1.25 9.76
N PHE A 2 -2.37 0.77 10.99
CA PHE A 2 -1.01 0.68 11.57
C PHE A 2 0.01 -0.06 10.68
N TRP A 3 -0.32 -1.26 10.21
CA TRP A 3 0.58 -2.07 9.38
C TRP A 3 0.94 -1.43 8.03
N ILE A 4 -0.03 -0.80 7.38
CA ILE A 4 0.18 -0.11 6.10
C ILE A 4 1.04 1.14 6.31
N PHE A 5 0.80 1.88 7.40
CA PHE A 5 1.63 3.02 7.77
C PHE A 5 3.08 2.61 8.08
N LEU A 6 3.28 1.50 8.80
CA LEU A 6 4.61 0.97 9.05
C LEU A 6 5.31 0.56 7.74
N ALA A 7 4.58 -0.10 6.83
CA ALA A 7 5.11 -0.52 5.55
C ALA A 7 5.58 0.67 4.69
N ILE A 8 4.78 1.75 4.58
CA ILE A 8 5.19 2.95 3.81
C ILE A 8 6.37 3.67 4.45
N VAL A 9 6.48 3.69 5.79
CA VAL A 9 7.65 4.26 6.49
C VAL A 9 8.91 3.48 6.18
N VAL A 10 8.87 2.15 6.28
CA VAL A 10 10.01 1.27 5.94
C VAL A 10 10.39 1.44 4.46
N ALA A 11 9.39 1.48 3.57
CA ALA A 11 9.61 1.72 2.15
C ALA A 11 10.27 3.09 1.88
N THR A 12 9.88 4.14 2.61
CA THR A 12 10.45 5.48 2.50
C THR A 12 11.93 5.50 2.91
N ILE A 13 12.26 4.82 4.01
CA ILE A 13 13.64 4.68 4.48
C ILE A 13 14.47 3.92 3.44
N LEU A 14 13.94 2.81 2.90
CA LEU A 14 14.61 2.04 1.86
C LEU A 14 14.81 2.85 0.57
N ALA A 15 13.81 3.60 0.14
CA ALA A 15 13.92 4.48 -1.02
C ALA A 15 14.97 5.57 -0.81
N THR A 16 15.05 6.16 0.38
CA THR A 16 15.99 7.24 0.68
C THR A 16 17.43 6.73 0.80
N ILE A 17 17.64 5.57 1.41
CA ILE A 17 19.00 5.02 1.65
C ILE A 17 19.54 4.29 0.42
N PHE A 18 18.68 3.52 -0.27
CA PHE A 18 19.09 2.62 -1.35
C PHE A 18 18.60 3.07 -2.73
N SER A 19 17.93 4.22 -2.84
CA SER A 19 17.32 4.70 -4.08
C SER A 19 16.27 3.75 -4.67
N PHE A 20 15.65 2.89 -3.85
CA PHE A 20 14.56 1.99 -4.25
C PHE A 20 13.20 2.73 -4.34
N HIS A 21 13.11 3.68 -5.26
CA HIS A 21 11.91 4.48 -5.49
C HIS A 21 10.72 3.63 -5.96
N PHE A 22 10.97 2.57 -6.73
CA PHE A 22 9.91 1.71 -7.27
C PHE A 22 9.09 1.00 -6.18
N LEU A 23 9.76 0.48 -5.16
CA LEU A 23 9.10 -0.17 -4.02
C LEU A 23 8.28 0.86 -3.22
N PHE A 24 8.84 2.06 -3.02
CA PHE A 24 8.11 3.15 -2.39
C PHE A 24 6.86 3.56 -3.17
N LEU A 25 6.94 3.65 -4.51
CA LEU A 25 5.77 3.95 -5.36
C LEU A 25 4.67 2.92 -5.19
N MET A 26 5.00 1.62 -5.23
CA MET A 26 4.01 0.56 -5.01
C MET A 26 3.28 0.70 -3.66
N PHE A 27 4.01 1.02 -2.58
CA PHE A 27 3.38 1.24 -1.28
C PHE A 27 2.61 2.56 -1.22
N LEU A 28 3.08 3.61 -1.90
CA LEU A 28 2.40 4.91 -1.97
C LEU A 28 1.06 4.79 -2.70
N GLU A 29 1.01 4.02 -3.79
CA GLU A 29 -0.22 3.66 -4.49
C GLU A 29 -1.16 2.84 -3.63
N LEU A 30 -0.64 1.83 -2.92
CA LEU A 30 -1.44 1.02 -2.01
C LEU A 30 -2.03 1.88 -0.89
N PHE A 31 -1.23 2.80 -0.34
CA PHE A 31 -1.64 3.72 0.70
C PHE A 31 -2.71 4.72 0.21
N LEU A 32 -2.56 5.23 -1.01
CA LEU A 32 -3.59 6.05 -1.66
C LEU A 32 -4.86 5.24 -1.94
N LEU A 33 -4.75 4.03 -2.47
CA LEU A 33 -5.87 3.15 -2.78
C LEU A 33 -6.66 2.79 -1.50
N HIS A 34 -5.96 2.64 -0.38
CA HIS A 34 -6.56 2.35 0.92
C HIS A 34 -7.55 3.42 1.37
N VAL A 35 -7.37 4.69 1.00
CA VAL A 35 -8.33 5.76 1.29
C VAL A 35 -9.71 5.43 0.69
N PHE A 36 -9.73 4.94 -0.56
CA PHE A 36 -10.97 4.56 -1.23
C PHE A 36 -11.63 3.35 -0.59
N THR A 37 -10.86 2.43 0.01
CA THR A 37 -11.44 1.29 0.74
C THR A 37 -12.24 1.76 1.97
N HIS A 38 -11.76 2.78 2.69
CA HIS A 38 -12.51 3.37 3.80
C HIS A 38 -13.74 4.13 3.35
N ILE A 39 -13.64 4.89 2.25
CA ILE A 39 -14.80 5.57 1.66
C ILE A 39 -15.84 4.55 1.21
N GLY A 40 -15.43 3.51 0.50
CA GLY A 40 -16.30 2.42 0.05
C GLY A 40 -16.98 1.71 1.22
N GLN A 41 -16.25 1.42 2.30
CA GLN A 41 -16.83 0.86 3.52
C GLN A 41 -17.91 1.77 4.13
N VAL A 42 -17.66 3.07 4.24
CA VAL A 42 -18.64 4.02 4.77
C VAL A 42 -19.88 4.10 3.86
N LEU A 43 -19.70 4.13 2.55
CA LEU A 43 -20.80 4.20 1.58
C LEU A 43 -21.65 2.93 1.57
N ILE A 44 -21.02 1.74 1.60
CA ILE A 44 -21.70 0.45 1.52
C ILE A 44 -22.36 0.10 2.85
N LEU A 45 -21.63 0.23 3.96
CA LEU A 45 -22.10 -0.18 5.29
C LEU A 45 -22.93 0.92 5.97
N LYS A 46 -22.90 2.15 5.44
CA LYS A 46 -23.53 3.35 6.05
C LYS A 46 -23.11 3.58 7.51
N ILE A 47 -21.94 3.06 7.88
CA ILE A 47 -21.37 3.16 9.22
C ILE A 47 -20.15 4.07 9.15
N TYR A 48 -20.10 5.01 10.09
CA TYR A 48 -18.92 5.84 10.28
C TYR A 48 -17.73 4.97 10.73
N THR A 49 -16.64 5.01 9.97
CA THR A 49 -15.38 4.40 10.39
C THR A 49 -14.40 5.53 10.75
N PRO A 50 -13.78 5.51 11.94
CA PRO A 50 -12.79 6.54 12.31
C PRO A 50 -11.60 6.57 11.34
N GLY A 51 -11.33 5.45 10.65
CA GLY A 51 -10.34 5.36 9.58
C GLY A 51 -10.64 6.22 8.35
N MET A 52 -11.91 6.58 8.08
CA MET A 52 -12.25 7.44 6.94
C MET A 52 -11.73 8.87 7.15
N ILE A 53 -11.90 9.45 8.35
CA ILE A 53 -11.42 10.82 8.63
C ILE A 53 -9.91 10.89 8.48
N THR A 54 -9.18 9.96 9.10
CA THR A 54 -7.71 9.98 9.04
C THR A 54 -7.21 9.73 7.61
N SER A 55 -7.89 8.88 6.85
CA SER A 55 -7.55 8.64 5.45
C SER A 55 -7.73 9.89 4.59
N VAL A 56 -8.86 10.57 4.70
CA VAL A 56 -9.16 11.75 3.88
C VAL A 56 -8.34 12.96 4.32
N ALA A 57 -8.20 13.18 5.63
CA ALA A 57 -7.54 14.37 6.18
C ALA A 57 -6.01 14.30 6.19
N LEU A 58 -5.42 13.10 6.22
CA LEU A 58 -3.96 12.92 6.30
C LEU A 58 -3.41 12.13 5.12
N VAL A 59 -3.95 10.94 4.86
CA VAL A 59 -3.36 10.01 3.87
C VAL A 59 -3.48 10.56 2.46
N LEU A 60 -4.66 11.08 2.08
CA LEU A 60 -4.89 11.67 0.77
C LEU A 60 -3.99 12.89 0.49
N PRO A 61 -3.95 13.94 1.34
CA PRO A 61 -3.11 15.11 1.08
C PRO A 61 -1.62 14.76 1.09
N TYR A 62 -1.17 13.87 1.99
CA TYR A 62 0.22 13.42 2.02
C TYR A 62 0.60 12.69 0.72
N SER A 63 -0.22 11.72 0.29
CA SER A 63 0.08 10.91 -0.89
C SER A 63 0.13 11.78 -2.15
N LEU A 64 -0.80 12.74 -2.28
CA LEU A 64 -0.80 13.69 -3.38
C LEU A 64 0.43 14.60 -3.37
N TYR A 65 0.82 15.10 -2.19
CA TYR A 65 2.02 15.93 -2.04
C TYR A 65 3.30 15.15 -2.38
N ALA A 66 3.39 13.87 -1.98
CA ALA A 66 4.51 13.01 -2.32
C ALA A 66 4.64 12.83 -3.83
N TYR A 67 3.55 12.51 -4.55
CA TYR A 67 3.57 12.46 -6.02
C TYR A 67 3.96 13.78 -6.66
N TYR A 68 3.34 14.88 -6.22
CA TYR A 68 3.66 16.21 -6.72
C TYR A 68 5.15 16.51 -6.61
N ARG A 69 5.75 16.25 -5.45
CA ARG A 69 7.15 16.53 -5.19
C ARG A 69 8.08 15.64 -6.02
N LEU A 70 7.81 14.34 -6.09
CA LEU A 70 8.64 13.41 -6.86
C LEU A 70 8.59 13.67 -8.37
N LEU A 71 7.43 14.08 -8.89
CA LEU A 71 7.27 14.49 -10.29
C LEU A 71 7.96 15.83 -10.57
N THR A 72 7.85 16.79 -9.64
CA THR A 72 8.47 18.13 -9.80
C THR A 72 9.98 18.07 -9.71
N GLU A 73 10.53 17.20 -8.86
CA GLU A 73 11.97 16.98 -8.73
C GLU A 73 12.53 16.00 -9.78
N GLU A 74 11.70 15.54 -10.74
CA GLU A 74 12.07 14.58 -11.81
C GLU A 74 12.68 13.26 -11.28
N ILE A 75 12.37 12.91 -10.03
CA ILE A 75 12.81 11.66 -9.39
C ILE A 75 12.06 10.47 -9.99
N ILE A 76 10.81 10.68 -10.39
CA ILE A 76 9.94 9.66 -11.00
C ILE A 76 9.24 10.24 -12.24
N ASN A 77 8.87 9.36 -13.17
CA ASN A 77 8.06 9.69 -14.33
C ASN A 77 6.66 9.09 -14.23
N LEU A 78 5.74 9.58 -15.08
CA LEU A 78 4.40 8.98 -15.24
C LEU A 78 4.46 7.48 -15.61
N ASN A 79 5.49 7.08 -16.38
CA ASN A 79 5.70 5.68 -16.73
C ASN A 79 6.04 4.83 -15.49
N ASP A 80 6.83 5.38 -14.56
CA ASP A 80 7.19 4.68 -13.31
C ASP A 80 5.95 4.44 -12.45
N ILE A 81 5.06 5.44 -12.37
CA ILE A 81 3.76 5.33 -11.67
C ILE A 81 2.89 4.24 -12.33
N LEU A 82 2.80 4.18 -13.65
CA LEU A 82 2.00 3.15 -14.32
C LEU A 82 2.57 1.74 -14.07
N TRP A 83 3.89 1.57 -14.17
CA TRP A 83 4.53 0.28 -13.94
C TRP A 83 4.49 -0.14 -12.47
N SER A 84 4.63 0.77 -11.52
CA SER A 84 4.43 0.46 -10.11
C SER A 84 3.00 0.04 -9.83
N ALA A 85 2.00 0.71 -10.42
CA ALA A 85 0.59 0.36 -10.24
C ALA A 85 0.25 -1.04 -10.76
N ILE A 86 0.75 -1.38 -11.95
CA ILE A 86 0.59 -2.73 -12.52
C ILE A 86 1.29 -3.75 -11.63
N SER A 87 2.52 -3.46 -11.20
CA SER A 87 3.30 -4.36 -10.35
C SER A 87 2.62 -4.58 -9.00
N MET A 88 2.11 -3.53 -8.37
CA MET A 88 1.32 -3.60 -7.14
C MET A 88 0.09 -4.48 -7.34
N ALA A 89 -0.67 -4.27 -8.42
CA ALA A 89 -1.88 -5.02 -8.72
C ALA A 89 -1.63 -6.53 -8.95
N VAL A 90 -0.47 -6.90 -9.50
CA VAL A 90 -0.06 -8.30 -9.73
C VAL A 90 0.55 -8.94 -8.47
N ILE A 91 1.41 -8.20 -7.76
CA ILE A 91 2.15 -8.72 -6.60
C ILE A 91 1.22 -8.91 -5.41
N LEU A 92 0.25 -8.00 -5.19
CA LEU A 92 -0.67 -8.09 -4.06
C LEU A 92 -1.46 -9.42 -4.00
N PRO A 93 -2.16 -9.87 -5.06
CA PRO A 93 -2.85 -11.17 -5.04
C PRO A 93 -1.88 -12.34 -4.95
N PHE A 94 -0.70 -12.25 -5.58
CA PHE A 94 0.32 -13.29 -5.48
C PHE A 94 0.82 -13.48 -4.03
N LEU A 95 1.13 -12.39 -3.33
CA LEU A 95 1.51 -12.41 -1.92
C LEU A 95 0.39 -12.94 -1.03
N PHE A 96 -0.86 -12.56 -1.33
CA PHE A 96 -2.02 -13.06 -0.60
C PHE A 96 -2.18 -14.58 -0.75
N LEU A 97 -2.03 -15.11 -1.96
CA LEU A 97 -2.06 -16.55 -2.21
C LEU A 97 -0.90 -17.29 -1.53
N LEU A 98 0.30 -16.70 -1.55
CA LEU A 98 1.47 -17.23 -0.85
C LEU A 98 1.19 -17.31 0.65
N LEU A 99 0.65 -16.25 1.25
CA LEU A 99 0.32 -16.20 2.67
C LEU A 99 -0.71 -17.27 3.06
N ILE A 100 -1.73 -17.51 2.23
CA ILE A 100 -2.68 -18.60 2.42
C ILE A 100 -1.97 -19.95 2.39
N LYS A 101 -1.08 -20.16 1.41
CA LYS A 101 -0.33 -21.41 1.28
C LYS A 101 0.58 -21.67 2.49
N VAL A 102 1.26 -20.65 3.01
CA VAL A 102 2.11 -20.75 4.21
C VAL A 102 1.29 -21.10 5.44
N ARG A 103 0.17 -20.41 5.65
CA ARG A 103 -0.78 -20.74 6.73
C ARG A 103 -1.21 -22.21 6.67
N ASP A 104 -1.60 -22.67 5.48
CA ASP A 104 -2.10 -24.04 5.31
C ASP A 104 -0.98 -25.08 5.54
N SER A 105 0.28 -24.77 5.19
CA SER A 105 1.42 -25.63 5.52
C SER A 105 1.68 -25.74 7.02
N GLU A 106 1.65 -24.63 7.76
CA GLU A 106 1.82 -24.64 9.22
C GLU A 106 0.69 -25.42 9.91
N THR A 107 -0.53 -25.33 9.37
CA THR A 107 -1.68 -26.06 9.91
C THR A 107 -1.51 -27.58 9.72
N SER A 108 -0.99 -28.02 8.56
CA SER A 108 -0.74 -29.44 8.26
C SER A 108 0.38 -30.07 9.09
N GLU A 109 1.41 -29.29 9.42
CA GLU A 109 2.53 -29.74 10.26
C GLU A 109 2.13 -29.89 11.72
N SER A 110 1.22 -29.05 12.22
CA SER A 110 0.67 -29.15 13.58
C SER A 110 -0.29 -30.34 13.80
N THR A 111 -0.82 -30.93 12.74
CA THR A 111 -1.76 -32.07 12.78
C THR A 111 -1.11 -33.43 12.48
N SER A 112 0.20 -33.47 12.26
CA SER A 112 0.95 -34.71 12.05
C SER A 112 1.36 -35.32 13.41
N PRO A 113 0.98 -36.57 13.72
CA PRO A 113 1.21 -37.22 15.03
C PRO A 113 2.67 -37.57 15.30
#